data_AF-A0A928PAX8-F1
#
_entry.id   AF-A0A928PAX8-F1
#
_cell.length_a   1.000
_cell.length_b   1.000
_cell.length_c   1.000
_cell.angle_alpha   90.00
_cell.angle_beta   90.00
_cell.angle_gamma   90.00
#
_symmetry.space_group_name_H-M   'P 1'
#
loop_
_entity.id
_entity.type
_entity.pdbx_description
1 polymer ?
#
loop_
_entity_poly.entity_id
_entity_poly.type
_entity_poly.pdbx_seq_one_letter_code
_entity_poly.pdbx_strand_id
1 'polypeptide(L)'
;IPGFPIVLHGASSVPQNFVDEINSLGGKLPDAVGIPEEQLRKAASLAVCKINIDSDIRLALTAGIRRVMTNQPEVFDPRTYLTVARDEVRKMVVHKIVNVLGSANTL
;
A
#
# COMPACT_ATOMS: atom_id res chain seq x y z
N ILE A 1 -28.78 -1.35 4.37
CA ILE A 1 -29.05 -2.71 3.85
C ILE A 1 -28.53 -3.72 4.88
N PRO A 2 -29.36 -4.16 5.83
CA PRO A 2 -28.96 -5.21 6.78
C PRO A 2 -28.77 -6.56 6.06
N GLY A 3 -27.78 -7.34 6.46
CA GLY A 3 -27.61 -8.73 6.03
C GLY A 3 -26.85 -8.97 4.71
N PHE A 4 -26.28 -7.93 4.08
CA PHE A 4 -25.48 -8.08 2.86
C PHE A 4 -24.02 -7.63 3.08
N PRO A 5 -23.03 -8.42 2.62
CA PRO A 5 -21.64 -7.98 2.59
C PRO A 5 -21.46 -6.76 1.68
N ILE A 6 -20.81 -5.71 2.18
CA ILE A 6 -20.50 -4.50 1.40
C ILE A 6 -19.04 -4.51 0.94
N VAL A 7 -18.79 -4.02 -0.27
CA VAL A 7 -17.45 -3.89 -0.87
C VAL A 7 -17.10 -2.42 -1.08
N LEU A 8 -15.93 -1.99 -0.62
CA LEU A 8 -15.37 -0.66 -0.92
C LEU A 8 -14.38 -0.76 -2.08
N HIS A 9 -14.65 0.01 -3.14
CA HIS A 9 -13.75 0.21 -4.28
C HIS A 9 -12.96 1.51 -4.13
N GLY A 10 -11.80 1.60 -4.79
CA GLY A 10 -10.98 2.82 -4.80
C GLY A 10 -10.50 3.25 -3.41
N ALA A 11 -10.23 2.28 -2.52
CA ALA A 11 -10.06 2.52 -1.10
C ALA A 11 -8.59 2.51 -0.63
N SER A 12 -7.65 2.73 -1.55
CA SER A 12 -6.24 2.91 -1.22
C SER A 12 -6.04 4.16 -0.36
N SER A 13 -5.16 4.07 0.65
CA SER A 13 -4.90 5.21 1.56
C SER A 13 -3.80 6.13 1.06
N VAL A 14 -3.02 5.71 0.07
CA VAL A 14 -1.90 6.46 -0.52
C VAL A 14 -0.92 6.92 0.58
N PRO A 15 -0.14 6.00 1.17
CA PRO A 15 0.78 6.33 2.26
C PRO A 15 1.81 7.37 1.81
N GLN A 16 1.84 8.52 2.49
CA GLN A 16 2.66 9.66 2.08
C GLN A 16 4.15 9.37 2.16
N ASN A 17 4.59 8.48 3.07
CA ASN A 17 5.98 8.05 3.13
C ASN A 17 6.48 7.43 1.81
N PHE A 18 5.64 6.69 1.09
CA PHE A 18 6.02 6.16 -0.23
C PHE A 18 5.94 7.22 -1.32
N VAL A 19 4.97 8.15 -1.24
CA VAL A 19 4.85 9.27 -2.19
C VAL A 19 6.09 10.16 -2.11
N ASP A 20 6.48 10.56 -0.90
CA ASP A 20 7.63 11.41 -0.61
C ASP A 20 8.92 10.74 -1.07
N GLU A 21 9.09 9.45 -0.75
CA GLU A 21 10.25 8.69 -1.19
C GLU A 21 10.33 8.63 -2.72
N ILE A 22 9.24 8.27 -3.39
CA ILE A 22 9.20 8.21 -4.86
C ILE A 22 9.55 9.59 -5.46
N ASN A 23 9.01 10.67 -4.91
CA ASN A 23 9.30 12.03 -5.36
C ASN A 23 10.78 12.40 -5.16
N SER A 24 11.39 12.02 -4.03
CA SER A 24 12.82 12.24 -3.78
C SER A 24 13.74 11.45 -4.71
N LEU A 25 13.24 10.34 -5.28
CA LEU A 25 13.98 9.43 -6.17
C LEU A 25 13.57 9.59 -7.64
N GLY A 26 13.29 10.83 -8.05
CA GLY A 26 13.00 11.20 -9.44
C GLY A 26 11.62 10.78 -9.95
N GLY A 27 10.70 10.43 -9.06
CA GLY A 27 9.27 10.31 -9.37
C GLY A 27 8.57 11.68 -9.32
N LYS A 28 7.34 11.73 -9.84
CA LYS A 28 6.51 12.94 -9.79
C LYS A 28 5.05 12.54 -9.59
N LEU A 29 4.63 12.56 -8.33
CA LEU A 29 3.28 12.24 -7.88
C LEU A 29 2.65 13.48 -7.20
N PRO A 30 2.39 14.57 -7.95
CA PRO A 30 1.69 15.73 -7.40
C PRO A 30 0.27 15.29 -7.03
N ASP A 31 -0.24 15.82 -5.91
CA ASP A 31 -1.62 15.66 -5.47
C ASP A 31 -2.05 14.20 -5.19
N ALA A 32 -1.10 13.31 -4.95
CA ALA A 32 -1.38 11.92 -4.59
C ALA A 32 -1.98 11.83 -3.16
N VAL A 33 -3.30 11.75 -3.07
CA VAL A 33 -4.07 11.64 -1.83
C VAL A 33 -4.93 10.38 -1.85
N GLY A 34 -5.11 9.77 -0.69
CA GLY A 34 -5.94 8.57 -0.52
C GLY A 34 -6.92 8.70 0.64
N ILE A 35 -7.60 7.60 0.93
CA ILE A 35 -8.59 7.53 2.01
C ILE A 35 -7.88 7.39 3.37
N PRO A 36 -8.19 8.22 4.39
CA PRO A 36 -7.62 8.06 5.72
C PRO A 36 -7.85 6.65 6.28
N GLU A 37 -6.80 6.01 6.81
CA GLU A 37 -6.87 4.62 7.29
C GLU A 37 -7.88 4.44 8.43
N GLU A 38 -8.08 5.46 9.26
CA GLU A 38 -9.10 5.51 10.31
C GLU A 38 -10.54 5.35 9.75
N GLN A 39 -10.81 5.89 8.55
CA GLN A 39 -12.11 5.73 7.90
C GLN A 39 -12.27 4.31 7.35
N LEU A 40 -11.20 3.72 6.80
CA LEU A 40 -11.19 2.33 6.37
C LEU A 40 -11.42 1.37 7.55
N ARG A 41 -10.77 1.64 8.69
CA ARG A 41 -10.97 0.89 9.94
C ARG A 41 -12.40 0.98 10.43
N LYS A 42 -12.96 2.20 10.45
CA LYS A 42 -14.36 2.41 10.83
C LYS A 42 -15.30 1.65 9.88
N ALA A 43 -15.06 1.72 8.57
CA ALA A 43 -15.88 1.01 7.59
C ALA A 43 -15.82 -0.52 7.78
N ALA A 44 -14.64 -1.08 8.01
CA ALA A 44 -14.43 -2.51 8.26
C ALA A 44 -15.13 -3.01 9.53
N SER A 45 -15.35 -2.15 10.53
CA SER A 45 -16.15 -2.49 11.73
C SER A 45 -17.67 -2.48 11.52
N LEU A 46 -18.14 -2.06 10.34
CA LEU A 46 -19.56 -1.99 9.99
C LEU A 46 -19.92 -3.13 9.02
N ALA A 47 -20.70 -2.87 7.98
CA ALA A 47 -21.13 -3.88 7.01
C ALA A 47 -20.11 -4.15 5.89
N VAL A 48 -18.94 -3.47 5.89
CA VAL A 48 -17.93 -3.65 4.84
C VAL A 48 -17.08 -4.88 5.11
N CYS A 49 -17.18 -5.87 4.22
CA CYS A 49 -16.46 -7.14 4.34
C CYS A 49 -15.29 -7.25 3.36
N LYS A 50 -15.16 -6.31 2.41
CA LYS A 50 -14.08 -6.31 1.42
C LYS A 50 -13.68 -4.87 1.07
N ILE A 51 -12.38 -4.59 1.12
CA ILE A 51 -11.80 -3.28 0.78
C ILE A 51 -10.75 -3.49 -0.31
N ASN A 52 -10.93 -2.84 -1.46
CA ASN A 52 -10.00 -2.96 -2.58
C ASN A 52 -8.85 -1.95 -2.42
N ILE A 53 -7.62 -2.47 -2.36
CA ILE A 53 -6.39 -1.69 -2.22
C ILE A 53 -5.43 -2.14 -3.34
N ASP A 54 -5.01 -1.21 -4.19
CA ASP A 54 -4.09 -1.49 -5.31
C ASP A 54 -3.02 -0.40 -5.40
N SER A 55 -3.40 0.88 -5.42
CA SER A 55 -2.45 2.00 -5.49
C SER A 55 -1.37 1.93 -4.39
N ASP A 56 -1.73 1.52 -3.17
CA ASP A 56 -0.76 1.38 -2.07
C ASP A 56 0.30 0.29 -2.37
N ILE A 57 -0.09 -0.80 -3.04
CA ILE A 57 0.81 -1.88 -3.47
C ILE A 57 1.77 -1.34 -4.54
N ARG A 58 1.23 -0.61 -5.52
CA ARG A 58 2.02 -0.01 -6.61
C ARG A 58 3.03 1.00 -6.07
N LEU A 59 2.64 1.80 -5.08
CA LEU A 59 3.52 2.77 -4.42
C LEU A 59 4.64 2.07 -3.64
N ALA A 60 4.31 1.10 -2.79
CA ALA A 60 5.32 0.35 -2.02
C ALA A 60 6.35 -0.35 -2.92
N LEU A 61 5.88 -1.00 -3.99
CA LEU A 61 6.75 -1.64 -4.98
C LEU A 61 7.64 -0.61 -5.67
N THR A 62 7.06 0.48 -6.16
CA THR A 62 7.79 1.51 -6.92
C THR A 62 8.85 2.21 -6.07
N ALA A 63 8.52 2.52 -4.81
CA ALA A 63 9.46 3.08 -3.85
C ALA A 63 10.68 2.16 -3.65
N GLY A 64 10.43 0.86 -3.38
CA GLY A 64 11.50 -0.12 -3.21
C GLY A 64 12.40 -0.27 -4.45
N ILE A 65 11.82 -0.31 -5.66
CA ILE A 65 12.60 -0.37 -6.90
C ILE A 65 13.45 0.90 -7.07
N ARG A 66 12.83 2.08 -6.95
CA ARG A 66 13.54 3.36 -7.12
C ARG A 66 14.68 3.52 -6.12
N ARG A 67 14.50 3.06 -4.88
CA ARG A 67 15.52 3.13 -3.83
C ARG A 67 16.77 2.35 -4.21
N VAL A 68 16.61 1.12 -4.68
CA VAL A 68 17.74 0.30 -5.11
C VAL A 68 18.40 0.91 -6.35
N MET A 69 17.62 1.24 -7.38
CA MET A 69 18.16 1.76 -8.64
C MET A 69 18.88 3.12 -8.48
N THR A 70 18.44 3.95 -7.54
CA THR A 70 19.08 5.26 -7.29
C THR A 70 20.34 5.13 -6.45
N ASN A 71 20.33 4.26 -5.44
CA ASN A 71 21.44 4.14 -4.49
C ASN A 71 22.52 3.14 -4.93
N GLN A 72 22.21 2.22 -5.85
CA GLN A 72 23.10 1.16 -6.35
C GLN A 72 22.98 1.08 -7.89
N PRO A 73 23.50 2.07 -8.64
CA PRO A 73 23.32 2.17 -10.09
C PRO A 73 23.94 1.01 -10.89
N GLU A 74 24.87 0.27 -10.29
CA GLU A 74 25.48 -0.94 -10.86
C GLU A 74 24.56 -2.17 -10.83
N VAL A 75 23.51 -2.16 -10.00
CA VAL A 75 22.56 -3.29 -9.89
C VAL A 75 21.69 -3.36 -11.14
N PHE A 76 21.84 -4.45 -11.90
CA PHE A 76 21.02 -4.76 -13.07
C PHE A 76 20.16 -6.02 -12.89
N ASP A 77 20.53 -6.91 -11.95
CA ASP A 77 19.80 -8.16 -11.71
C ASP A 77 18.42 -7.86 -11.12
N PRO A 78 17.33 -8.24 -11.81
CA PRO A 78 15.97 -8.03 -11.34
C PRO A 78 15.67 -8.62 -9.97
N ARG A 79 16.32 -9.71 -9.61
CA ARG A 79 16.08 -10.37 -8.33
C ARG A 79 16.47 -9.48 -7.17
N THR A 80 17.50 -8.64 -7.32
CA THR A 80 17.97 -7.75 -6.26
C THR A 80 16.94 -6.67 -5.95
N TYR A 81 16.55 -5.86 -6.93
CA TYR A 81 15.60 -4.76 -6.69
C TYR A 81 14.17 -5.25 -6.47
N LEU A 82 13.75 -6.37 -7.08
CA LEU A 82 12.43 -6.94 -6.84
C LEU A 82 12.32 -7.63 -5.47
N THR A 83 13.41 -8.13 -4.90
CA THR A 83 13.39 -8.65 -3.52
C THR A 83 13.06 -7.54 -2.54
N VAL A 84 13.74 -6.40 -2.63
CA VAL A 84 13.46 -5.22 -1.80
C VAL A 84 12.04 -4.72 -2.01
N ALA A 85 11.60 -4.59 -3.27
CA ALA A 85 10.25 -4.12 -3.60
C ALA A 85 9.15 -5.04 -3.05
N ARG A 86 9.34 -6.36 -3.13
CA ARG A 86 8.40 -7.34 -2.59
C ARG A 86 8.34 -7.28 -1.07
N ASP A 87 9.46 -7.03 -0.40
CA ASP A 87 9.50 -6.87 1.05
C ASP A 87 8.74 -5.62 1.51
N GLU A 88 8.84 -4.50 0.78
CA GLU A 88 8.03 -3.30 1.05
C GLU A 88 6.54 -3.55 0.85
N VAL A 89 6.14 -4.25 -0.22
CA VAL A 89 4.74 -4.67 -0.41
C VAL A 89 4.28 -5.55 0.74
N ARG A 90 5.08 -6.52 1.17
CA ARG A 90 4.76 -7.40 2.30
C ARG A 90 4.54 -6.59 3.58
N LYS A 91 5.45 -5.68 3.93
CA LYS A 91 5.32 -4.81 5.11
C LYS A 91 4.03 -3.99 5.07
N MET A 92 3.75 -3.38 3.92
CA MET A 92 2.53 -2.58 3.72
C MET A 92 1.27 -3.44 3.88
N VAL A 93 1.19 -4.61 3.23
CA VAL A 93 0.04 -5.52 3.34
C VAL A 93 -0.16 -6.01 4.78
N VAL A 94 0.92 -6.38 5.48
CA VAL A 94 0.85 -6.78 6.90
C VAL A 94 0.29 -5.64 7.76
N HIS A 95 0.78 -4.40 7.57
CA HIS A 95 0.24 -3.22 8.26
C HIS A 95 -1.26 -3.05 7.99
N LYS A 96 -1.68 -3.15 6.72
CA LYS A 96 -3.12 -3.06 6.36
C LYS A 96 -3.95 -4.12 7.07
N ILE A 97 -3.52 -5.38 7.04
CA ILE A 97 -4.27 -6.49 7.64
C ILE A 97 -4.41 -6.30 9.16
N VAL A 98 -3.30 -5.98 9.85
CA VAL A 98 -3.25 -5.91 11.31
C VAL A 98 -3.89 -4.62 11.84
N ASN A 99 -3.47 -3.48 11.30
CA ASN A 99 -3.75 -2.17 11.90
C ASN A 99 -4.96 -1.46 11.28
N VAL A 100 -5.31 -1.77 10.02
CA VAL A 100 -6.36 -1.04 9.28
C VAL A 100 -7.62 -1.88 9.12
N LEU A 101 -7.50 -3.03 8.45
CA LEU A 101 -8.63 -3.91 8.12
C LEU A 101 -9.09 -4.73 9.34
N GLY A 102 -8.19 -5.05 10.27
CA GLY A 102 -8.52 -5.81 11.47
C GLY A 102 -8.81 -7.29 11.23
N SER A 103 -8.36 -7.84 10.10
CA SER A 103 -8.61 -9.23 9.71
C SER A 103 -7.48 -10.18 10.10
N ALA A 104 -6.55 -9.74 10.95
CA ALA A 104 -5.48 -10.59 11.45
C ALA A 104 -6.03 -11.60 12.46
N ASN A 105 -5.68 -12.88 12.29
CA ASN A 105 -6.11 -13.98 13.18
C ASN A 105 -7.64 -14.13 13.31
N THR A 106 -8.39 -13.74 12.28
CA THR A 106 -9.85 -13.90 12.22
C THR A 106 -10.18 -15.04 11.26
N LEU A 107 -10.07 -16.29 11.73
CA LEU A 107 -10.54 -17.51 11.07
C LEU A 107 -10.99 -18.51 12.13
#